data_AF-A0A0D0BKS2-F1
#
_entry.id   AF-A0A0D0BKS2-F1
#
_cell.length_a   1.000
_cell.length_b   1.000
_cell.length_c   1.000
_cell.angle_alpha   90.00
_cell.angle_beta   90.00
_cell.angle_gamma   90.00
#
_symmetry.space_group_name_H-M   'P 1'
#
loop_
_entity.id
_entity.type
_entity.pdbx_description
1 polymer ?
#
loop_
_entity_poly.entity_id
_entity_poly.type
_entity_poly.pdbx_seq_one_letter_code
_entity_poly.pdbx_strand_id
1 'polypeptide(L)'
;MRDKLDPSIFYLRKLGPEYINQVFESSRWIFEEDRHMAFEIFTSDDVELPRTQVTDHLEKIDPAISTRYIEYLIDEKGEESPAFHDRLAEVYLNMTLSARKRGDEAKAFEVYSKLLRFIDTTDHYRPDRLYGLLSENLYEA
;
A
#
# COMPACT_ATOMS: atom_id res chain seq x y z
N MET A 1 -26.46 -3.76 5.66
CA MET A 1 -25.28 -4.66 5.54
C MET A 1 -24.15 -4.21 6.46
N ARG A 2 -23.84 -2.91 6.55
CA ARG A 2 -22.89 -2.35 7.53
C ARG A 2 -23.13 -2.80 8.98
N ASP A 3 -24.36 -2.73 9.48
CA ASP A 3 -24.71 -3.18 10.84
C ASP A 3 -24.34 -4.65 11.18
N LYS A 4 -24.14 -5.52 10.17
CA LYS A 4 -23.72 -6.92 10.40
C LYS A 4 -22.20 -7.09 10.50
N LEU A 5 -21.44 -6.18 9.89
CA LEU A 5 -19.99 -6.24 9.80
C LEU A 5 -19.31 -5.54 10.98
N ASP A 6 -19.94 -4.50 11.53
CA ASP A 6 -19.38 -3.67 12.61
C ASP A 6 -18.88 -4.49 13.81
N PRO A 7 -19.60 -5.50 14.35
CA PRO A 7 -19.10 -6.27 15.49
C PRO A 7 -17.86 -7.11 15.14
N SER A 8 -17.83 -7.66 13.93
CA SER A 8 -16.71 -8.47 13.44
C SER A 8 -15.47 -7.59 13.21
N ILE A 9 -15.66 -6.41 12.60
CA ILE A 9 -14.57 -5.45 12.39
C ILE A 9 -14.02 -4.96 13.73
N PHE A 10 -14.90 -4.59 14.66
CA PHE A 10 -14.50 -4.17 16.00
C PHE A 10 -13.71 -5.24 16.74
N TYR A 11 -14.12 -6.51 16.59
CA TYR A 11 -13.38 -7.64 17.15
C TYR A 11 -11.99 -7.79 16.49
N LEU A 12 -11.93 -7.82 15.15
CA LEU A 12 -10.68 -7.99 14.40
C LEU A 12 -9.68 -6.87 14.66
N ARG A 13 -10.15 -5.62 14.80
CA ARG A 13 -9.32 -4.46 15.14
C ARG A 13 -8.63 -4.56 16.50
N LYS A 14 -9.15 -5.40 17.39
CA LYS A 14 -8.60 -5.62 18.73
C LYS A 14 -7.73 -6.87 18.82
N LEU A 15 -7.62 -7.64 17.75
CA LEU A 15 -6.78 -8.82 17.71
C LEU A 15 -5.32 -8.40 17.50
N GLY A 16 -4.49 -8.73 18.49
CA GLY A 16 -3.05 -8.51 18.43
C GLY A 16 -2.33 -9.36 17.37
N PRO A 17 -1.01 -9.13 17.21
CA PRO A 17 -0.16 -9.83 16.23
C PRO A 17 -0.19 -11.36 16.37
N GLU A 18 -0.47 -11.90 17.56
CA GLU A 18 -0.59 -13.33 17.81
C GLU A 18 -1.74 -14.00 17.04
N TYR A 19 -2.74 -13.22 16.62
CA TYR A 19 -3.90 -13.67 15.85
C TYR A 19 -3.85 -13.18 14.39
N ILE A 20 -2.70 -12.75 13.89
CA ILE A 20 -2.59 -12.11 12.56
C ILE A 20 -3.12 -12.98 11.42
N ASN A 21 -2.93 -14.30 11.49
CA ASN A 21 -3.45 -15.23 10.48
C ASN A 21 -4.99 -15.19 10.44
N GLN A 22 -5.64 -15.13 11.60
CA GLN A 22 -7.09 -15.01 11.70
C GLN A 22 -7.58 -13.65 11.17
N VAL A 23 -6.84 -12.57 11.46
CA VAL A 23 -7.13 -11.24 10.90
C VAL A 23 -7.06 -11.29 9.38
N PHE A 24 -6.02 -11.90 8.82
CA PHE A 24 -5.85 -12.03 7.37
C PHE A 24 -6.94 -12.86 6.72
N GLU A 25 -7.23 -14.04 7.25
CA GLU A 25 -8.30 -14.91 6.73
C GLU A 25 -9.66 -14.21 6.78
N SER A 26 -9.98 -13.59 7.91
CA SER A 26 -11.26 -12.90 8.10
C SER A 26 -11.37 -11.62 7.28
N SER A 27 -10.27 -10.91 7.04
CA SER A 27 -10.33 -9.67 6.26
C SER A 27 -10.71 -9.88 4.79
N ARG A 28 -10.41 -11.06 4.21
CA ARG A 28 -10.61 -11.32 2.76
C ARG A 28 -12.06 -11.12 2.33
N TRP A 29 -12.99 -11.76 3.03
CA TRP A 29 -14.40 -11.65 2.70
C TRP A 29 -14.96 -10.25 3.02
N ILE A 30 -14.41 -9.56 4.03
CA ILE A 30 -14.82 -8.17 4.34
C ILE A 30 -14.37 -7.22 3.22
N PHE A 31 -13.21 -7.46 2.59
CA PHE A 31 -12.78 -6.69 1.42
C PHE A 31 -13.69 -6.90 0.20
N GLU A 32 -14.32 -8.07 0.06
CA GLU A 32 -15.30 -8.34 -1.01
C GLU A 32 -16.62 -7.58 -0.77
N GLU A 33 -17.00 -7.38 0.49
CA GLU A 33 -18.25 -6.72 0.90
C GLU A 33 -18.12 -5.19 1.01
N ASP A 34 -17.12 -4.69 1.76
CA ASP A 34 -16.86 -3.26 1.96
C ASP A 34 -15.35 -3.01 2.16
N ARG A 35 -14.69 -2.58 1.09
CA ARG A 35 -13.25 -2.30 1.06
C ARG A 35 -12.83 -1.20 2.02
N HIS A 36 -13.69 -0.21 2.29
CA HIS A 36 -13.35 0.88 3.20
C HIS A 36 -13.26 0.35 4.62
N MET A 37 -14.29 -0.38 5.06
CA MET A 37 -14.33 -0.94 6.40
C MET A 37 -13.27 -2.02 6.63
N ALA A 38 -12.98 -2.84 5.62
CA ALA A 38 -11.89 -3.81 5.70
C ALA A 38 -10.52 -3.14 5.92
N PHE A 39 -10.31 -1.95 5.35
CA PHE A 39 -9.06 -1.20 5.51
C PHE A 39 -8.89 -0.66 6.94
N GLU A 40 -9.98 -0.30 7.62
CA GLU A 40 -9.96 0.12 9.03
C GLU A 40 -9.43 -0.96 9.97
N ILE A 41 -9.52 -2.25 9.59
CA ILE A 41 -8.95 -3.35 10.37
C ILE A 41 -7.44 -3.19 10.51
N PHE A 42 -6.76 -2.69 9.48
CA PHE A 42 -5.30 -2.60 9.40
C PHE A 42 -4.74 -1.23 9.79
N THR A 43 -5.61 -0.22 9.89
CA THR A 43 -5.26 1.18 10.19
C THR A 43 -5.78 1.63 11.56
N SER A 44 -6.25 0.68 12.37
CA SER A 44 -6.71 0.91 13.72
C SER A 44 -5.57 1.25 14.68
N ASP A 45 -5.78 2.20 15.59
CA ASP A 45 -4.85 2.51 16.69
C ASP A 45 -4.98 1.54 17.88
N ASP A 46 -5.97 0.64 17.85
CA ASP A 46 -6.22 -0.30 18.96
C ASP A 46 -5.07 -1.30 19.15
N VAL A 47 -4.41 -1.73 18.07
CA VAL A 47 -3.33 -2.73 18.07
C VAL A 47 -2.29 -2.42 16.99
N GLU A 48 -1.00 -2.60 17.29
CA GLU A 48 0.07 -2.49 16.28
C GLU A 48 0.31 -3.86 15.62
N LEU A 49 -0.10 -3.99 14.36
CA LEU A 49 0.16 -5.20 13.57
C LEU A 49 1.53 -5.14 12.87
N PRO A 50 2.16 -6.30 12.55
CA PRO A 50 3.42 -6.34 11.84
C PRO A 50 3.29 -5.77 10.42
N ARG A 51 3.71 -4.52 10.24
CA ARG A 51 3.54 -3.72 9.01
C ARG A 51 3.94 -4.45 7.73
N THR A 52 5.07 -5.16 7.73
CA THR A 52 5.53 -5.93 6.56
C THR A 52 4.55 -7.05 6.20
N GLN A 53 4.11 -7.83 7.19
CA GLN A 53 3.16 -8.93 6.95
C GLN A 53 1.82 -8.40 6.46
N VAL A 54 1.35 -7.29 7.02
CA VAL A 54 0.11 -6.62 6.58
C VAL A 54 0.24 -6.16 5.13
N THR A 55 1.33 -5.48 4.80
CA THR A 55 1.58 -4.98 3.43
C THR A 55 1.58 -6.12 2.41
N ASP A 56 2.24 -7.24 2.73
CA ASP A 56 2.31 -8.43 1.86
C ASP A 56 0.96 -9.14 1.73
N HIS A 57 0.14 -9.15 2.79
CA HIS A 57 -1.21 -9.69 2.73
C HIS A 57 -2.13 -8.83 1.86
N LEU A 58 -2.08 -7.51 2.04
CA LEU A 58 -2.89 -6.57 1.26
C LEU A 58 -2.52 -6.60 -0.22
N GLU A 59 -1.23 -6.77 -0.56
CA GLU A 59 -0.78 -6.90 -1.95
C GLU A 59 -1.38 -8.13 -2.64
N LYS A 60 -1.49 -9.25 -1.92
CA LYS A 60 -2.14 -10.47 -2.44
C LYS A 60 -3.63 -10.30 -2.68
N ILE A 61 -4.28 -9.35 -2.01
CA ILE A 61 -5.70 -9.04 -2.21
C ILE A 61 -5.83 -8.09 -3.41
N ASP A 62 -5.15 -6.96 -3.33
CA ASP A 62 -5.13 -5.95 -4.37
C ASP A 62 -3.90 -5.05 -4.17
N PRO A 63 -2.98 -4.97 -5.15
CA PRO A 63 -1.83 -4.07 -5.07
C PRO A 63 -2.20 -2.64 -4.70
N ALA A 64 -3.35 -2.13 -5.15
CA ALA A 64 -3.79 -0.77 -4.83
C ALA A 64 -4.12 -0.58 -3.33
N ILE A 65 -4.59 -1.63 -2.64
CA ILE A 65 -4.81 -1.57 -1.19
C ILE A 65 -3.46 -1.55 -0.46
N SER A 66 -2.51 -2.37 -0.91
CA SER A 66 -1.14 -2.37 -0.37
C SER A 66 -0.49 -0.99 -0.51
N THR A 67 -0.57 -0.37 -1.69
CA THR A 67 -0.06 1.00 -1.92
C THR A 67 -0.67 1.99 -0.93
N ARG A 68 -2.00 1.96 -0.77
CA ARG A 68 -2.70 2.85 0.18
C ARG A 68 -2.27 2.63 1.63
N TYR A 69 -1.98 1.38 2.01
CA TYR A 69 -1.46 1.08 3.33
C TYR A 69 -0.04 1.63 3.53
N ILE A 70 0.82 1.52 2.53
CA ILE A 70 2.17 2.11 2.61
C ILE A 70 2.09 3.64 2.68
N GLU A 71 1.21 4.28 1.89
CA GLU A 71 0.93 5.73 2.00
C GLU A 71 0.50 6.09 3.43
N TYR A 72 -0.44 5.35 4.02
CA TYR A 72 -0.86 5.54 5.42
C TYR A 72 0.31 5.40 6.42
N LEU A 73 1.15 4.38 6.25
CA LEU A 73 2.30 4.17 7.14
C LEU A 73 3.25 5.37 7.09
N ILE A 74 3.53 5.92 5.91
CA ILE A 74 4.45 7.04 5.74
C ILE A 74 3.80 8.35 6.22
N ASP A 75 2.62 8.68 5.71
CA ASP A 75 1.99 9.98 5.92
C ASP A 75 1.38 10.13 7.32
N GLU A 76 0.78 9.06 7.86
CA GLU A 76 0.04 9.11 9.13
C GLU A 76 0.82 8.47 10.29
N LYS A 77 1.59 7.40 10.05
CA LYS A 77 2.38 6.73 11.10
C LYS A 77 3.85 7.16 11.15
N GLY A 78 4.30 8.02 10.24
CA GLY A 78 5.68 8.50 10.20
C GLY A 78 6.69 7.36 10.01
N GLU A 79 6.36 6.37 9.19
CA GLU A 79 7.26 5.27 8.86
C GLU A 79 8.49 5.79 8.09
N GLU A 80 9.69 5.53 8.60
CA GLU A 80 10.97 5.97 8.03
C GLU A 80 11.77 4.82 7.39
N SER A 81 11.28 3.57 7.46
CA SER A 81 11.98 2.42 6.92
C SER A 81 12.20 2.53 5.41
N PRO A 82 13.47 2.48 4.94
CA PRO A 82 13.78 2.54 3.51
C PRO A 82 13.06 1.49 2.68
N ALA A 83 12.71 0.34 3.27
CA ALA A 83 12.01 -0.72 2.57
C ALA A 83 10.61 -0.31 2.11
N PHE A 84 9.87 0.45 2.93
CA PHE A 84 8.53 0.94 2.56
C PHE A 84 8.61 2.10 1.58
N HIS A 85 9.56 3.01 1.78
CA HIS A 85 9.78 4.15 0.88
C HIS A 85 10.23 3.70 -0.52
N ASP A 86 11.17 2.77 -0.60
CA ASP A 86 11.57 2.15 -1.86
C ASP A 86 10.35 1.52 -2.54
N ARG A 87 9.60 0.68 -1.81
CA ARG A 87 8.43 -0.03 -2.36
C ARG A 87 7.40 0.95 -2.93
N LEU A 88 7.12 2.06 -2.24
CA LEU A 88 6.18 3.07 -2.75
C LEU A 88 6.69 3.76 -4.01
N ALA A 89 7.98 4.14 -4.04
CA ALA A 89 8.60 4.73 -5.23
C ALA A 89 8.58 3.78 -6.43
N GLU A 90 8.92 2.50 -6.21
CA GLU A 90 8.87 1.44 -7.22
C GLU A 90 7.45 1.27 -7.78
N VAL A 91 6.43 1.25 -6.91
CA VAL A 91 5.04 1.13 -7.31
C VAL A 91 4.58 2.32 -8.16
N TYR A 92 4.86 3.56 -7.74
CA TYR A 92 4.48 4.72 -8.54
C TYR A 92 5.19 4.74 -9.90
N LEU A 93 6.47 4.39 -9.95
CA LEU A 93 7.21 4.29 -11.20
C LEU A 93 6.56 3.25 -12.15
N ASN A 94 6.30 2.04 -11.65
CA ASN A 94 5.69 0.97 -12.44
C ASN A 94 4.29 1.34 -12.93
N MET A 95 3.50 2.02 -12.10
CA MET A 95 2.17 2.53 -12.47
C MET A 95 2.25 3.60 -13.57
N THR A 96 3.21 4.54 -13.48
CA THR A 96 3.46 5.55 -14.53
C THR A 96 3.82 4.88 -15.86
N LEU A 97 4.78 3.94 -15.84
CA LEU A 97 5.23 3.24 -17.04
C LEU A 97 4.11 2.41 -17.67
N SER A 98 3.35 1.70 -16.84
CA SER A 98 2.22 0.89 -17.29
C SER A 98 1.11 1.75 -17.90
N ALA A 99 0.83 2.93 -17.33
CA ALA A 99 -0.14 3.87 -17.90
C ALA A 99 0.31 4.41 -19.26
N ARG A 100 1.60 4.79 -19.41
CA ARG A 100 2.18 5.19 -20.70
C ARG A 100 2.09 4.08 -21.75
N LYS A 101 2.45 2.84 -21.38
CA LYS A 101 2.35 1.67 -22.28
C LYS A 101 0.92 1.43 -22.78
N ARG A 102 -0.10 1.81 -22.00
CA ARG A 102 -1.53 1.73 -22.39
C ARG A 102 -2.05 2.97 -23.13
N GLY A 103 -1.23 4.00 -23.32
CA GLY A 103 -1.66 5.28 -23.91
C GLY A 103 -2.54 6.14 -23.00
N ASP A 104 -2.59 5.84 -21.70
CA ASP A 104 -3.33 6.62 -20.70
C ASP A 104 -2.44 7.73 -20.13
N GLU A 105 -2.24 8.78 -20.94
CA GLU A 105 -1.38 9.90 -20.60
C GLU A 105 -1.86 10.67 -19.36
N ALA A 106 -3.17 10.76 -19.15
CA ALA A 106 -3.75 11.42 -17.99
C ALA A 106 -3.36 10.68 -16.71
N LYS A 107 -3.52 9.35 -16.68
CA LYS A 107 -3.12 8.55 -15.51
C LYS A 107 -1.61 8.52 -15.33
N ALA A 108 -0.85 8.44 -16.42
CA ALA A 108 0.60 8.48 -16.36
C ALA A 108 1.09 9.77 -15.71
N PHE A 109 0.54 10.92 -16.12
CA PHE A 109 0.87 12.22 -15.55
C PHE A 109 0.47 12.35 -14.07
N GLU A 110 -0.73 11.89 -13.71
CA GLU A 110 -1.21 11.89 -12.32
C GLU A 110 -0.24 11.13 -11.40
N VAL A 111 0.10 9.89 -11.77
CA VAL A 111 0.97 9.04 -10.95
C VAL A 111 2.40 9.53 -10.95
N TYR A 112 2.91 10.01 -12.10
CA TYR A 112 4.25 10.56 -12.17
C TYR A 112 4.41 11.79 -11.27
N SER A 113 3.38 12.65 -11.20
CA SER A 113 3.36 13.79 -10.30
C SER A 113 3.38 13.36 -8.82
N LYS A 114 2.71 12.25 -8.48
CA LYS A 114 2.79 11.66 -7.14
C LYS A 114 4.20 11.14 -6.83
N LEU A 115 4.82 10.43 -7.77
CA LEU A 115 6.21 9.96 -7.64
C LEU A 115 7.17 11.12 -7.39
N LEU A 116 7.11 12.16 -8.22
CA LEU A 116 7.97 13.33 -8.09
C LEU A 116 7.78 14.04 -6.75
N ARG A 117 6.53 14.24 -6.33
CA ARG A 117 6.25 14.82 -5.02
C ARG A 117 6.82 13.94 -3.91
N PHE A 118 6.63 12.63 -3.98
CA PHE A 118 7.11 11.70 -2.97
C PHE A 118 8.63 11.77 -2.80
N ILE A 119 9.39 11.60 -3.89
CA ILE A 119 10.86 11.62 -3.85
C ILE A 119 11.46 12.98 -3.48
N ASP A 120 10.72 14.07 -3.68
CA ASP A 120 11.13 15.42 -3.26
C ASP A 120 10.88 15.67 -1.76
N THR A 121 9.98 14.88 -1.15
CA THR A 121 9.58 15.04 0.26
C THR A 121 10.22 14.05 1.22
N THR A 122 10.70 12.89 0.74
CA THR A 122 11.33 11.86 1.58
C THR A 122 12.83 11.74 1.31
N ASP A 123 13.62 11.55 2.36
CA ASP A 123 15.05 11.20 2.32
C ASP A 123 15.31 9.73 2.68
N HIS A 124 14.26 8.92 2.87
CA HIS A 124 14.36 7.54 3.33
C HIS A 124 14.46 6.51 2.20
N TYR A 125 14.14 6.87 0.95
CA TYR A 125 14.28 5.97 -0.19
C TYR A 125 15.74 5.92 -0.69
N ARG A 126 16.11 4.85 -1.38
CA ARG A 126 17.44 4.67 -1.99
C ARG A 126 17.41 5.10 -3.46
N PRO A 127 18.04 6.23 -3.83
CA PRO A 127 18.00 6.73 -5.20
C PRO A 127 18.60 5.75 -6.20
N ASP A 128 19.69 5.08 -5.85
CA ASP A 128 20.37 4.09 -6.68
C ASP A 128 19.44 2.94 -7.13
N ARG A 129 18.55 2.48 -6.25
CA ARG A 129 17.57 1.44 -6.59
C ARG A 129 16.53 1.96 -7.59
N LEU A 130 16.02 3.16 -7.37
CA LEU A 130 15.04 3.77 -8.27
C LEU A 130 15.65 4.08 -9.65
N TYR A 131 16.89 4.57 -9.69
CA TYR A 131 17.63 4.79 -10.94
C TYR A 131 17.90 3.49 -11.70
N GLY A 132 18.24 2.40 -11.00
CA GLY A 132 18.41 1.08 -11.62
C GLY A 132 17.16 0.67 -12.41
N LEU A 133 15.98 0.80 -11.80
CA LEU A 133 14.71 0.46 -12.44
C LEU A 133 14.37 1.36 -13.62
N LEU A 134 14.65 2.66 -13.54
CA LEU A 134 14.48 3.58 -14.67
C LEU A 134 15.36 3.18 -15.86
N SER A 135 16.61 2.81 -15.59
CA SER A 135 17.54 2.40 -16.64
C SER A 135 17.06 1.15 -17.37
N GLU A 136 16.65 0.10 -16.65
CA GLU A 136 16.14 -1.15 -17.23
C GLU A 136 14.91 -0.91 -18.12
N ASN A 137 13.95 -0.10 -17.65
CA ASN A 137 12.73 0.19 -18.39
C ASN A 137 12.95 1.03 -19.66
N LEU A 138 14.03 1.83 -19.73
CA LEU A 138 14.37 2.61 -20.92
C LEU A 138 15.01 1.77 -22.03
N TYR A 139 15.63 0.64 -21.69
CA TYR A 139 16.19 -0.29 -22.69
C TYR A 139 15.15 -1.26 -23.28
N GLU A 140 14.00 -1.42 -22.63
CA GLU A 140 12.89 -2.27 -23.08
C GLU A 140 11.82 -1.52 -23.91
N ALA A 141 12.00 -0.22 -24.16
CA ALA A 141 11.07 0.64 -24.88
C ALA A 141 11.46 0.89 -26.35
#